data_AF-A0A8C0R424-F1
#
_entry.id   AF-A0A8C0R424-F1
#
_cell.length_a   1.000
_cell.length_b   1.000
_cell.length_c   1.000
_cell.angle_alpha   90.00
_cell.angle_beta   90.00
_cell.angle_gamma   90.00
#
_symmetry.space_group_name_H-M   'P 1'
#
loop_
_entity.id
_entity.type
_entity.pdbx_description
1 polymer ?
#
loop_
_entity_poly.entity_id
_entity_poly.type
_entity_poly.pdbx_seq_one_letter_code
_entity_poly.pdbx_strand_id
1 'polypeptide(L)'
;MQMVPKFCFPFDVEREPPSPAVQHFTFALTDLSGTRRFGFCHLRAGAHSCLCILSHLPWFEVFYKLLNTVGDLLAQDQVSEMEELLLNLLQQPLPGTQASIELVSSPQPLGVPPWLSCFVAPDSGRLPSIPENRNLTELVVAVTDENIVGLFAALLAERRVLLFASKLSTLTSCVHASCALLYPMHWEHVLIPTLPPHLLDYCW
;
A
#
# COMPACT_ATOMS: atom_id res chain seq x y z
N MET A 1 11.22 2.55 14.70
CA MET A 1 10.03 1.70 14.46
C MET A 1 8.75 2.16 15.19
N GLN A 2 8.81 3.03 16.21
CA GLN A 2 7.63 3.48 16.97
C GLN A 2 6.56 4.25 16.17
N MET A 3 6.87 4.75 14.96
CA MET A 3 5.93 5.53 14.16
C MET A 3 4.95 4.66 13.36
N VAL A 4 5.35 3.45 12.92
CA VAL A 4 4.52 2.61 12.04
C VAL A 4 3.11 2.39 12.59
N PRO A 5 2.91 2.04 13.88
CA PRO A 5 1.57 1.90 14.43
C PRO A 5 0.68 3.14 14.29
N LYS A 6 1.26 4.35 14.39
CA LYS A 6 0.51 5.61 14.22
C LYS A 6 0.08 5.86 12.77
N PHE A 7 0.81 5.32 11.80
CA PHE A 7 0.44 5.37 10.37
C PHE A 7 -0.52 4.25 9.96
N CYS A 8 -0.56 3.15 10.71
CA CYS A 8 -1.56 2.09 10.54
C CYS A 8 -2.97 2.52 10.97
N PHE A 9 -3.09 3.52 11.85
CA PHE A 9 -4.34 4.11 12.29
C PHE A 9 -4.27 5.65 12.19
N PRO A 10 -4.23 6.22 10.98
CA PRO A 10 -3.99 7.65 10.76
C PRO A 10 -5.26 8.49 10.93
N PHE A 11 -6.13 8.13 11.88
CA PHE A 11 -7.40 8.80 12.16
C PHE A 11 -7.68 8.76 13.66
N ASP A 12 -8.58 9.64 14.10
CA ASP A 12 -9.01 9.69 15.49
C ASP A 12 -10.11 8.64 15.72
N VAL A 13 -9.72 7.49 16.28
CA VAL A 13 -10.62 6.35 16.55
C VAL A 13 -11.76 6.74 17.51
N GLU A 14 -11.58 7.76 18.36
CA GLU A 14 -12.63 8.21 19.28
C GLU A 14 -13.65 9.12 18.61
N ARG A 15 -13.25 9.87 17.58
CA ARG A 15 -14.12 10.85 16.90
C ARG A 15 -14.80 10.30 15.66
N GLU A 16 -14.15 9.38 14.94
CA GLU A 16 -14.70 8.80 13.72
C GLU A 16 -15.07 7.33 13.95
N PRO A 17 -16.34 6.93 13.76
CA PRO A 17 -16.73 5.54 13.88
C PRO A 17 -15.95 4.73 12.84
N PRO A 18 -15.31 3.62 13.25
CA PRO A 18 -14.46 2.88 12.36
C PRO A 18 -15.28 2.27 11.22
N SER A 19 -14.71 2.31 10.01
CA SER A 19 -15.36 1.76 8.82
C SER A 19 -15.79 0.30 9.05
N PRO A 20 -17.04 -0.05 8.69
CA PRO A 20 -17.51 -1.43 8.76
C PRO A 20 -16.87 -2.31 7.67
N ALA A 21 -16.24 -1.70 6.65
CA ALA A 21 -15.55 -2.40 5.58
C ALA A 21 -14.05 -2.51 5.86
N VAL A 22 -13.46 -3.62 5.42
CA VAL A 22 -12.02 -3.82 5.29
C VAL A 22 -11.46 -2.80 4.30
N GLN A 23 -10.31 -2.20 4.62
CA GLN A 23 -9.65 -1.23 3.76
C GLN A 23 -8.19 -1.58 3.50
N HIS A 24 -7.78 -1.43 2.25
CA HIS A 24 -6.37 -1.38 1.87
C HIS A 24 -5.96 0.06 1.67
N PHE A 25 -4.84 0.47 2.25
CA PHE A 25 -4.26 1.78 2.01
C PHE A 25 -2.73 1.70 2.10
N THR A 26 -2.02 2.68 1.53
CA THR A 26 -0.56 2.72 1.58
C THR A 26 -0.06 4.07 2.06
N PHE A 27 0.59 4.10 3.23
CA PHE A 27 1.33 5.28 3.68
C PHE A 27 2.76 5.29 3.13
N ALA A 28 3.44 6.43 3.23
CA ALA A 28 4.85 6.55 2.88
C ALA A 28 5.65 7.12 4.05
N LEU A 29 6.83 6.56 4.28
CA LEU A 29 7.85 7.11 5.17
C LEU A 29 9.03 7.54 4.31
N THR A 30 9.41 8.80 4.42
CA THR A 30 10.57 9.35 3.72
C THR A 30 11.71 9.49 4.71
N ASP A 31 12.89 8.98 4.37
CA ASP A 31 14.09 9.16 5.19
C ASP A 31 14.86 10.44 4.83
N LEU A 32 15.97 10.68 5.54
CA LEU A 32 16.78 11.89 5.35
C LEU A 32 17.46 11.97 3.98
N SER A 33 17.55 10.86 3.24
CA SER A 33 18.10 10.81 1.89
C SER A 33 17.03 11.06 0.81
N GLY A 34 15.77 11.25 1.21
CA GLY A 34 14.63 11.32 0.28
C GLY A 34 14.12 9.95 -0.16
N THR A 35 14.71 8.86 0.33
CA THR A 35 14.29 7.50 -0.04
C THR A 35 12.95 7.18 0.63
N ARG A 36 12.02 6.65 -0.18
CA ARG A 36 10.66 6.30 0.26
C ARG A 36 10.56 4.83 0.64
N ARG A 37 9.87 4.57 1.75
CA ARG A 37 9.33 3.27 2.14
C ARG A 37 7.81 3.32 2.15
N PHE A 38 7.20 2.35 1.51
CA PHE A 38 5.75 2.19 1.41
C PHE A 38 5.29 1.24 2.52
N GLY A 39 4.31 1.69 3.30
CA GLY A 39 3.63 0.88 4.29
C GLY A 39 2.28 0.43 3.75
N PHE A 40 2.24 -0.80 3.23
CA PHE A 40 1.02 -1.42 2.71
C PHE A 40 0.20 -1.94 3.88
N CYS A 41 -1.03 -1.45 4.01
CA CYS A 41 -1.88 -1.76 5.15
C CYS A 41 -3.12 -2.54 4.73
N HIS A 42 -3.51 -3.49 5.57
CA HIS A 42 -4.80 -4.16 5.56
C HIS A 42 -5.50 -3.90 6.89
N LEU A 43 -6.39 -2.91 6.91
CA LEU A 43 -7.17 -2.53 8.08
C LEU A 43 -8.44 -3.38 8.16
N ARG A 44 -8.60 -4.13 9.27
CA ARG A 44 -9.81 -4.94 9.47
C ARG A 44 -11.03 -4.06 9.76
N ALA A 45 -12.21 -4.60 9.47
CA ALA A 45 -13.49 -3.97 9.82
C ALA A 45 -13.53 -3.58 11.31
N GLY A 46 -14.10 -2.42 11.61
CA GLY A 46 -14.11 -1.88 12.97
C GLY A 46 -12.76 -1.30 13.44
N ALA A 47 -11.74 -1.26 12.58
CA ALA A 47 -10.42 -0.69 12.84
C ALA A 47 -9.75 -1.19 14.13
N HIS A 48 -10.03 -2.43 14.54
CA HIS A 48 -9.45 -3.02 15.75
C HIS A 48 -8.03 -3.56 15.53
N SER A 49 -7.67 -3.85 14.28
CA SER A 49 -6.35 -4.39 13.92
C SER A 49 -5.98 -4.01 12.50
N CYS A 50 -4.68 -3.87 12.26
CA CYS A 50 -4.11 -3.55 10.96
C CYS A 50 -2.88 -4.42 10.73
N LEU A 51 -2.85 -5.17 9.63
CA LEU A 51 -1.65 -5.82 9.14
C LEU A 51 -0.88 -4.82 8.27
N CYS A 52 0.45 -4.80 8.37
CA CYS A 52 1.28 -3.85 7.63
C CYS A 52 2.55 -4.52 7.12
N ILE A 53 2.86 -4.33 5.84
CA ILE A 53 4.15 -4.67 5.23
C ILE A 53 4.86 -3.37 4.87
N LEU A 54 6.12 -3.23 5.29
CA LEU A 54 6.95 -2.08 4.95
C LEU A 54 7.98 -2.51 3.89
N SER A 55 7.99 -1.84 2.73
CA SER A 55 8.89 -2.17 1.63
C SER A 55 9.35 -0.93 0.87
N HIS A 56 10.53 -1.00 0.25
CA HIS A 56 10.97 0.01 -0.72
C HIS A 56 10.37 -0.19 -2.11
N LEU A 57 9.78 -1.37 -2.37
CA LEU A 57 9.21 -1.72 -3.65
C LEU A 57 7.76 -1.22 -3.74
N PRO A 58 7.38 -0.45 -4.76
CA PRO A 58 6.02 0.06 -4.93
C PRO A 58 5.08 -0.99 -5.56
N TRP A 59 5.07 -2.22 -5.03
CA TRP A 59 4.29 -3.34 -5.59
C TRP A 59 2.93 -3.48 -4.91
N PHE A 60 2.07 -2.48 -5.12
CA PHE A 60 0.77 -2.35 -4.46
C PHE A 60 -0.07 -3.63 -4.56
N GLU A 61 -0.33 -4.12 -5.77
CA GLU A 61 -1.19 -5.29 -6.00
C GLU A 61 -0.62 -6.56 -5.35
N VAL A 62 0.71 -6.75 -5.42
CA VAL A 62 1.40 -7.90 -4.82
C VAL A 62 1.28 -7.87 -3.30
N PHE A 63 1.62 -6.76 -2.66
CA PHE A 63 1.62 -6.67 -1.20
C PHE A 63 0.20 -6.70 -0.63
N TYR A 64 -0.79 -6.14 -1.31
CA TYR A 64 -2.18 -6.26 -0.88
C TYR A 64 -2.71 -7.69 -1.00
N LYS A 65 -2.38 -8.42 -2.08
CA LYS A 65 -2.72 -9.85 -2.21
C LYS A 65 -2.06 -10.67 -1.10
N LEU A 66 -0.78 -10.41 -0.83
CA LEU A 66 -0.05 -11.07 0.25
C LEU A 66 -0.66 -10.78 1.63
N LEU A 67 -1.03 -9.53 1.91
CA LEU A 67 -1.69 -9.15 3.15
C LEU A 67 -3.04 -9.83 3.33
N ASN A 68 -3.82 -10.03 2.26
CA ASN A 68 -5.05 -10.81 2.32
C ASN A 68 -4.73 -12.26 2.72
N THR A 69 -3.77 -12.91 2.05
CA THR A 69 -3.36 -14.28 2.38
C THR A 69 -2.90 -14.41 3.84
N VAL A 70 -2.05 -13.50 4.31
CA VAL A 70 -1.63 -13.47 5.72
C VAL A 70 -2.83 -13.25 6.64
N GLY A 71 -3.75 -12.36 6.27
CA GLY A 71 -4.99 -12.10 7.01
C GLY A 71 -5.88 -13.33 7.13
N ASP A 72 -6.00 -14.12 6.07
CA ASP A 72 -6.79 -15.35 5.99
C ASP A 72 -6.17 -16.48 6.80
N LEU A 73 -4.84 -16.65 6.75
CA LEU A 73 -4.11 -17.63 7.56
C LEU A 73 -4.26 -17.33 9.05
N LEU A 74 -4.13 -16.06 9.44
CA LEU A 74 -4.35 -15.63 10.84
C LEU A 74 -5.80 -15.82 11.30
N ALA A 75 -6.78 -15.69 10.40
CA ALA A 75 -8.18 -15.97 10.73
C ALA A 75 -8.46 -17.47 10.91
N GLN A 76 -7.66 -18.33 10.30
CA GLN A 76 -7.71 -19.79 10.40
C GLN A 76 -6.80 -20.38 11.48
N ASP A 77 -6.15 -19.53 12.28
CA ASP A 77 -5.16 -19.92 13.31
C ASP A 77 -3.94 -20.69 12.75
N GLN A 78 -3.63 -20.49 11.47
CA GLN A 78 -2.51 -21.11 10.74
C GLN A 78 -1.23 -20.24 10.85
N VAL A 79 -0.75 -20.07 12.09
CA VAL A 79 0.40 -19.19 12.38
C VAL A 79 1.70 -19.74 11.77
N SER A 80 1.91 -21.06 11.83
CA SER A 80 3.12 -21.71 11.29
C SER A 80 3.26 -21.52 9.78
N GLU A 81 2.16 -21.70 9.03
CA GLU A 81 2.12 -21.51 7.58
C GLU A 81 2.33 -20.04 7.20
N MET A 82 1.79 -19.12 8.01
CA MET A 82 1.99 -17.68 7.83
C MET A 82 3.46 -17.28 8.06
N GLU A 83 4.10 -17.79 9.11
CA GLU A 83 5.52 -17.54 9.37
C GLU A 83 6.40 -18.12 8.26
N GLU A 84 6.12 -19.34 7.81
CA GLU A 84 6.84 -19.97 6.70
C GLU A 84 6.70 -19.16 5.40
N LEU A 85 5.49 -18.70 5.06
CA LEU A 85 5.25 -17.83 3.90
C LEU A 85 6.10 -16.56 3.95
N LEU A 86 6.13 -15.89 5.11
CA LEU A 86 6.89 -14.65 5.30
C LEU A 86 8.40 -14.89 5.27
N LEU A 87 8.88 -15.96 5.89
CA LEU A 87 10.30 -16.33 5.87
C LEU A 87 10.75 -16.68 4.46
N ASN A 88 9.97 -17.46 3.73
CA ASN A 88 10.26 -17.79 2.33
C ASN A 88 10.33 -16.52 1.48
N LEU A 89 9.38 -15.59 1.63
CA LEU A 89 9.41 -14.31 0.93
C LEU A 89 10.66 -13.49 1.24
N LEU A 90 11.08 -13.41 2.51
CA LEU A 90 12.28 -12.68 2.93
C LEU A 90 13.58 -13.29 2.42
N GLN A 91 13.60 -14.60 2.17
CA GLN A 91 14.77 -15.31 1.66
C GLN A 91 14.89 -15.27 0.14
N GLN A 92 13.81 -14.94 -0.59
CA GLN A 92 13.86 -14.81 -2.03
C GLN A 92 14.78 -13.64 -2.43
N PRO A 93 15.69 -13.82 -3.40
CA PRO A 93 16.39 -12.69 -3.99
C PRO A 93 15.37 -11.77 -4.66
N LEU A 94 15.71 -10.48 -4.75
CA LEU A 94 14.91 -9.53 -5.51
C LEU A 94 14.75 -10.05 -6.95
N PRO A 95 13.52 -10.34 -7.39
CA PRO A 95 13.27 -10.89 -8.71
C PRO A 95 13.62 -9.85 -9.78
N GLY A 96 14.10 -10.32 -10.92
CA GLY A 96 14.18 -9.48 -12.12
C GLY A 96 12.80 -9.01 -12.55
N THR A 97 12.75 -7.95 -13.36
CA THR A 97 11.52 -7.42 -13.93
C THR A 97 10.71 -8.52 -14.62
N GLN A 98 9.42 -8.64 -14.30
CA GLN A 98 8.51 -9.69 -14.81
C GLN A 98 8.89 -11.14 -14.45
N ALA A 99 9.85 -11.37 -13.56
CA ALA A 99 10.11 -12.72 -13.06
C ALA A 99 8.99 -13.18 -12.11
N SER A 100 8.56 -14.43 -12.28
CA SER A 100 7.63 -15.09 -11.39
C SER A 100 8.36 -15.60 -10.15
N ILE A 101 7.86 -15.24 -8.97
CA ILE A 101 8.25 -15.86 -7.70
C ILE A 101 7.17 -16.87 -7.35
N GLU A 102 7.57 -18.10 -7.13
CA GLU A 102 6.73 -19.17 -6.58
C GLU A 102 7.15 -19.43 -5.13
N LEU A 103 6.26 -19.13 -4.20
CA LEU A 103 6.41 -19.47 -2.79
C LEU A 103 5.66 -20.78 -2.55
N VAL A 104 6.42 -21.79 -2.11
CA VAL A 104 5.93 -23.14 -1.84
C VAL A 104 6.16 -23.44 -0.37
N SER A 105 5.18 -24.07 0.30
CA SER A 105 5.41 -24.61 1.66
C SER A 105 6.32 -25.82 1.64
N SER A 106 6.99 -26.06 2.76
CA SER A 106 7.67 -27.30 3.04
C SER A 106 6.69 -28.49 3.00
N PRO A 107 7.15 -29.67 2.55
CA PRO A 107 6.31 -30.86 2.49
C PRO A 107 5.86 -31.27 3.91
N GLN A 108 4.55 -31.23 4.15
CA GLN A 108 3.96 -31.62 5.43
C GLN A 108 3.86 -33.17 5.55
N PRO A 109 4.12 -33.77 6.74
CA PRO A 109 4.13 -35.22 6.92
C PRO A 109 2.76 -35.92 6.71
N LEU A 110 1.66 -35.17 6.73
CA LEU A 110 0.29 -35.71 6.79
C LEU A 110 -0.44 -35.77 5.42
N GLY A 111 0.28 -35.70 4.29
CA GLY A 111 -0.34 -35.81 2.97
C GLY A 111 -1.18 -34.59 2.57
N VAL A 112 -1.04 -33.49 3.28
CA VAL A 112 -1.63 -32.19 2.93
C VAL A 112 -0.82 -31.63 1.75
N PRO A 113 -1.46 -31.30 0.62
CA PRO A 113 -0.73 -30.74 -0.52
C PRO A 113 -0.13 -29.38 -0.14
N PRO A 114 1.13 -29.11 -0.54
CA PRO A 114 1.76 -27.83 -0.24
C PRO A 114 0.96 -26.69 -0.86
N TRP A 115 0.78 -25.61 -0.10
CA TRP A 115 0.24 -24.38 -0.64
C TRP A 115 1.25 -23.75 -1.61
N LEU A 116 0.72 -23.20 -2.71
CA LEU A 116 1.46 -22.51 -3.76
C LEU A 116 0.95 -21.08 -3.87
N SER A 117 1.81 -20.10 -3.63
CA SER A 117 1.51 -18.69 -3.89
C SER A 117 2.51 -18.16 -4.90
N CYS A 118 2.02 -17.79 -6.09
CA CYS A 118 2.84 -17.17 -7.11
C CYS A 118 2.47 -15.70 -7.30
N PHE A 119 3.50 -14.88 -7.51
CA PHE A 119 3.33 -13.50 -7.96
C PHE A 119 4.41 -13.14 -8.98
N VAL A 120 4.09 -12.17 -9.83
CA VAL A 120 4.99 -11.69 -10.87
C VAL A 120 5.49 -10.32 -10.45
N ALA A 121 6.81 -10.11 -10.48
CA ALA A 121 7.41 -8.81 -10.20
C ALA A 121 6.89 -7.77 -11.21
N PRO A 122 6.24 -6.68 -10.77
CA PRO A 122 5.76 -5.63 -11.66
C PRO A 122 6.87 -5.02 -12.51
N ASP A 123 6.52 -4.65 -13.74
CA ASP A 123 7.43 -3.94 -14.63
C ASP A 123 7.45 -2.43 -14.32
N SER A 124 8.56 -1.95 -13.76
CA SER A 124 8.73 -0.53 -13.41
C SER A 124 8.86 0.39 -14.61
N GLY A 125 9.17 -0.14 -15.80
CA GLY A 125 9.25 0.64 -17.05
C GLY A 125 7.93 0.73 -17.81
N ARG A 126 6.91 -0.03 -17.40
CA ARG A 126 5.60 -0.05 -18.05
C ARG A 126 4.68 0.98 -17.42
N LEU A 127 3.96 1.73 -18.28
CA LEU A 127 2.93 2.65 -17.81
C LEU A 127 1.78 1.89 -17.11
N PRO A 128 1.22 2.44 -16.02
CA PRO A 128 0.06 1.85 -15.36
C PRO A 128 -1.15 1.85 -16.30
N SER A 129 -1.89 0.73 -16.33
CA SER A 129 -3.13 0.59 -17.08
C SER A 129 -4.34 0.47 -16.16
N ILE A 130 -5.51 0.85 -16.66
CA ILE A 130 -6.81 0.71 -15.98
C ILE A 130 -7.51 -0.49 -16.61
N PRO A 131 -8.08 -1.44 -15.83
CA PRO A 131 -8.27 -1.39 -14.37
C PRO A 131 -7.14 -2.05 -13.54
N GLU A 132 -6.04 -2.50 -14.16
CA GLU A 132 -5.05 -3.34 -13.49
C GLU A 132 -4.31 -2.61 -12.36
N ASN A 133 -3.99 -1.33 -12.55
CA ASN A 133 -3.39 -0.48 -11.52
C ASN A 133 -4.49 0.08 -10.63
N ARG A 134 -4.54 -0.37 -9.37
CA ARG A 134 -5.64 0.01 -8.47
C ARG A 134 -5.61 1.50 -8.11
N ASN A 135 -4.43 2.09 -7.99
CA ASN A 135 -4.30 3.49 -7.59
C ASN A 135 -4.87 4.41 -8.67
N LEU A 136 -4.45 4.17 -9.92
CA LEU A 136 -4.92 4.93 -11.08
C LEU A 136 -6.41 4.71 -11.32
N THR A 137 -6.89 3.47 -11.20
CA THR A 137 -8.32 3.15 -11.29
C THR A 137 -9.14 3.90 -10.26
N GLU A 138 -8.70 3.94 -9.01
CA GLU A 138 -9.40 4.67 -7.95
C GLU A 138 -9.38 6.19 -8.20
N LEU A 139 -8.26 6.76 -8.68
CA LEU A 139 -8.17 8.18 -9.01
C LEU A 139 -9.22 8.58 -10.05
N VAL A 140 -9.32 7.83 -11.16
CA VAL A 140 -10.28 8.16 -12.24
C VAL A 140 -11.73 7.93 -11.85
N VAL A 141 -11.99 7.04 -10.88
CA VAL A 141 -13.33 6.77 -10.36
C VAL A 141 -13.74 7.82 -9.33
N ALA A 142 -12.82 8.27 -8.48
CA ALA A 142 -13.11 9.13 -7.34
C ALA A 142 -13.00 10.63 -7.63
N VAL A 143 -12.25 11.03 -8.66
CA VAL A 143 -11.93 12.43 -8.95
C VAL A 143 -12.42 12.80 -10.36
N THR A 144 -13.09 13.95 -10.48
CA THR A 144 -13.52 14.47 -11.78
C THR A 144 -12.34 14.82 -12.67
N ASP A 145 -12.53 14.75 -13.98
CA ASP A 145 -11.52 15.10 -14.97
C ASP A 145 -10.98 16.53 -14.79
N GLU A 146 -11.85 17.51 -14.53
CA GLU A 146 -11.45 18.89 -14.21
C GLU A 146 -10.48 18.96 -13.02
N ASN A 147 -10.77 18.21 -11.95
CA ASN A 147 -9.94 18.18 -10.76
C ASN A 147 -8.64 17.40 -10.96
N ILE A 148 -8.63 16.36 -11.79
CA ILE A 148 -7.40 15.64 -12.17
C ILE A 148 -6.45 16.59 -12.92
N VAL A 149 -6.97 17.36 -13.88
CA VAL A 149 -6.17 18.35 -14.62
C VAL A 149 -5.65 19.45 -13.69
N GLY A 150 -6.50 19.99 -12.81
CA GLY A 150 -6.10 20.98 -11.82
C GLY A 150 -5.02 20.47 -10.85
N LEU A 151 -5.17 19.24 -10.38
CA LEU A 151 -4.20 18.57 -9.52
C LEU A 151 -2.86 18.37 -10.23
N PHE A 152 -2.88 17.87 -11.48
CA PHE A 152 -1.68 17.71 -12.28
C PHE A 152 -0.95 19.04 -12.50
N ALA A 153 -1.68 20.12 -12.82
CA ALA A 153 -1.10 21.45 -12.95
C ALA A 153 -0.50 21.97 -11.63
N ALA A 154 -1.16 21.73 -10.50
CA ALA A 154 -0.64 22.11 -9.19
C ALA A 154 0.65 21.36 -8.83
N LEU A 155 0.74 20.07 -9.18
CA LEU A 155 1.95 19.26 -8.99
C LEU A 155 3.10 19.73 -9.88
N LEU A 156 2.85 20.01 -11.16
CA LEU A 156 3.87 20.57 -12.06
C LEU A 156 4.38 21.95 -11.60
N ALA A 157 3.54 22.71 -10.89
CA ALA A 157 3.90 23.99 -10.30
C ALA A 157 4.45 23.86 -8.87
N GLU A 158 4.78 22.64 -8.41
CA GLU A 158 5.31 22.32 -7.09
C GLU A 158 4.51 22.96 -5.93
N ARG A 159 3.18 23.04 -6.08
CA ARG A 159 2.32 23.63 -5.05
C ARG A 159 2.17 22.69 -3.85
N ARG A 160 1.86 23.29 -2.69
CA ARG A 160 1.37 22.55 -1.53
C ARG A 160 -0.05 22.06 -1.83
N VAL A 161 -0.24 20.75 -1.89
CA VAL A 161 -1.53 20.13 -2.21
C VAL A 161 -2.01 19.31 -1.02
N LEU A 162 -3.26 19.52 -0.62
CA LEU A 162 -3.96 18.70 0.37
C LEU A 162 -5.12 17.97 -0.31
N LEU A 163 -5.17 16.65 -0.14
CA LEU A 163 -6.29 15.83 -0.58
C LEU A 163 -7.07 15.35 0.64
N PHE A 164 -8.40 15.37 0.53
CA PHE A 164 -9.31 14.90 1.58
C PHE A 164 -10.21 13.81 1.01
N ALA A 165 -10.41 12.74 1.77
CA ALA A 165 -11.39 11.71 1.45
C ALA A 165 -11.88 11.05 2.74
N SER A 166 -13.09 10.48 2.70
CA SER A 166 -13.67 9.72 3.82
C SER A 166 -13.17 8.27 3.90
N LYS A 167 -12.44 7.80 2.88
CA LYS A 167 -11.84 6.45 2.83
C LYS A 167 -10.34 6.56 2.65
N LEU A 168 -9.58 5.83 3.45
CA LEU A 168 -8.11 5.79 3.34
C LEU A 168 -7.65 5.16 2.04
N SER A 169 -8.40 4.16 1.55
CA SER A 169 -8.13 3.52 0.27
C SER A 169 -8.16 4.54 -0.87
N THR A 170 -9.20 5.39 -0.90
CA THR A 170 -9.36 6.44 -1.91
C THR A 170 -8.28 7.50 -1.74
N LEU A 171 -8.07 8.00 -0.53
CA LEU A 171 -7.08 9.03 -0.24
C LEU A 171 -5.68 8.63 -0.74
N THR A 172 -5.18 7.48 -0.28
CA THR A 172 -3.82 7.03 -0.61
C THR A 172 -3.68 6.65 -2.07
N SER A 173 -4.69 6.01 -2.67
CA SER A 173 -4.69 5.70 -4.10
C SER A 173 -4.58 6.95 -4.94
N CYS A 174 -5.38 7.98 -4.64
CA CYS A 174 -5.31 9.26 -5.33
C CYS A 174 -3.92 9.89 -5.19
N VAL A 175 -3.35 9.94 -3.98
CA VAL A 175 -1.99 10.50 -3.77
C VAL A 175 -0.94 9.78 -4.63
N HIS A 176 -0.91 8.44 -4.58
CA HIS A 176 0.10 7.65 -5.32
C HIS A 176 -0.12 7.72 -6.83
N ALA A 177 -1.37 7.69 -7.29
CA ALA A 177 -1.69 7.83 -8.70
C ALA A 177 -1.31 9.21 -9.24
N SER A 178 -1.59 10.28 -8.50
CA SER A 178 -1.20 11.64 -8.89
C SER A 178 0.32 11.82 -8.97
N CYS A 179 1.08 11.17 -8.08
CA CYS A 179 2.53 11.11 -8.22
C CYS A 179 2.97 10.35 -9.47
N ALA A 180 2.29 9.25 -9.83
CA ALA A 180 2.61 8.46 -11.02
C ALA A 180 2.30 9.21 -12.33
N LEU A 181 1.33 10.14 -12.33
CA LEU A 181 1.03 11.00 -13.49
C LEU A 181 2.19 11.91 -13.89
N LEU A 182 3.15 12.16 -12.99
CA LEU A 182 4.32 12.98 -13.28
C LEU A 182 5.36 12.29 -14.15
N TYR A 183 5.23 10.98 -14.43
CA TYR A 183 6.19 10.22 -15.23
C TYR A 183 6.56 10.96 -16.54
N PRO A 184 7.85 11.08 -16.89
CA PRO A 184 9.02 10.45 -16.26
C PRO A 184 9.62 11.21 -15.07
N MET A 185 8.99 12.30 -14.63
CA MET A 185 9.39 13.03 -13.43
C MET A 185 8.86 12.33 -12.18
N HIS A 186 9.49 12.62 -11.04
CA HIS A 186 9.04 12.17 -9.73
C HIS A 186 8.75 13.38 -8.85
N TRP A 187 7.77 13.24 -7.96
CA TRP A 187 7.60 14.22 -6.90
C TRP A 187 8.79 14.14 -5.94
N GLU A 188 9.54 15.22 -5.76
CA GLU A 188 10.76 15.25 -4.94
C GLU A 188 10.53 15.79 -3.53
N HIS A 189 9.41 16.49 -3.29
CA HIS A 189 9.12 17.10 -2.00
C HIS A 189 8.47 16.11 -1.01
N VAL A 190 8.09 16.64 0.14
CA VAL A 190 7.37 15.91 1.20
C VAL A 190 6.13 15.22 0.60
N LEU A 191 6.01 13.92 0.87
CA LEU A 191 4.87 13.10 0.48
C LEU A 191 4.35 12.37 1.71
N ILE A 192 3.13 12.71 2.13
CA ILE A 192 2.48 12.11 3.30
C ILE A 192 1.08 11.62 2.86
N PRO A 193 0.96 10.40 2.30
CA PRO A 193 -0.30 9.90 1.74
C PRO A 193 -1.40 9.70 2.79
N THR A 194 -1.01 9.42 4.03
CA THR A 194 -1.89 9.47 5.20
C THR A 194 -1.23 10.37 6.21
N LEU A 195 -1.95 11.40 6.68
CA LEU A 195 -1.45 12.34 7.67
C LEU A 195 -2.13 12.06 9.02
N PRO A 196 -1.45 11.35 9.94
CA PRO A 196 -1.97 11.14 11.28
C PRO A 196 -2.22 12.46 12.02
N PRO A 197 -3.18 12.51 12.97
CA PRO A 197 -3.54 13.73 13.70
C PRO A 197 -2.35 14.45 14.38
N HIS A 198 -1.37 13.69 14.87
CA HIS A 198 -0.18 14.25 15.53
C HIS A 198 0.80 14.96 14.59
N LEU A 199 0.57 14.91 13.27
CA LEU A 199 1.37 15.59 12.26
C LEU A 199 0.61 16.70 11.54
N LEU A 200 -0.59 17.09 12.01
CA LEU A 200 -1.39 18.14 11.37
C LEU A 200 -0.69 19.49 11.28
N ASP A 201 0.25 19.77 12.19
CA ASP A 201 1.06 20.99 12.17
C ASP A 201 1.94 21.10 10.91
N TYR A 202 2.22 20.00 10.21
CA TYR A 202 2.96 20.01 8.94
C TYR A 202 2.18 20.61 7.76
N CYS A 203 0.88 20.87 7.92
CA CYS A 203 0.04 21.46 6.88
C CYS A 203 0.17 22.98 6.73
N TRP A 204 0.74 23.67 7.72
CA TRP A 204 0.73 25.14 7.82
C TRP A 204 2.13 25.73 7.60
#